data_AF-A0A1Y4U6D4-F1
#
_entry.id   AF-A0A1Y4U6D4-F1
#
_cell.length_a   1.000
_cell.length_b   1.000
_cell.length_c   1.000
_cell.angle_alpha   90.00
_cell.angle_beta   90.00
_cell.angle_gamma   90.00
#
_symmetry.space_group_name_H-M   'P 1'
#
loop_
_entity.id
_entity.type
_entity.pdbx_description
1 polymer ?
#
loop_
_entity_poly.entity_id
_entity_poly.type
_entity_poly.pdbx_seq_one_letter_code
_entity_poly.pdbx_strand_id
1 'polypeptide(L)'
;MNEINCLTIKKYGDIVQEKIKNIIWIRMKEAKELTDEDKEIYLFGLIQGVIFLLNTFTALCIGMILNMLIEVIIYLVCFIPIRIFAGGYHAKTQFRCYIMSTVTTFVALRLIKFLQISNSIFEIVVLIISIIIIWNLSPIEDDNKPLTKEEYSIY
;
A
#
# COMPACT_ATOMS: atom_id res chain seq x y z
N MET A 1 30.20 9.24 -7.16
CA MET A 1 29.37 9.46 -5.95
C MET A 1 29.54 8.22 -5.07
N ASN A 2 30.39 8.31 -4.04
CA ASN A 2 31.03 7.16 -3.39
C ASN A 2 30.08 6.38 -2.45
N GLU A 3 30.26 5.06 -2.35
CA GLU A 3 29.52 4.16 -1.45
C GLU A 3 29.51 4.62 0.01
N ILE A 4 30.59 5.28 0.47
CA ILE A 4 30.72 5.82 1.83
C ILE A 4 29.67 6.91 2.13
N ASN A 5 29.32 7.76 1.15
CA ASN A 5 28.28 8.77 1.32
C ASN A 5 26.89 8.14 1.39
N CYS A 6 26.64 7.08 0.61
CA CYS A 6 25.37 6.37 0.61
C CYS A 6 25.12 5.65 1.95
N LEU A 7 26.15 4.99 2.51
CA LEU A 7 26.08 4.34 3.82
C LEU A 7 25.85 5.34 4.96
N THR A 8 26.48 6.51 4.89
CA THR A 8 26.33 7.56 5.92
C THR A 8 24.93 8.18 5.89
N ILE A 9 24.37 8.44 4.71
CA ILE A 9 23.01 8.95 4.54
C ILE A 9 21.97 7.94 5.03
N LYS A 10 22.17 6.65 4.73
CA LYS A 10 21.27 5.59 5.20
C LYS A 10 21.28 5.48 6.73
N LYS A 11 22.47 5.46 7.33
CA LYS A 11 22.64 5.42 8.80
C LYS A 11 22.00 6.64 9.48
N TYR A 12 22.14 7.83 8.89
CA TYR A 12 21.49 9.03 9.42
C TYR A 12 19.96 8.95 9.31
N GLY A 13 19.43 8.47 8.19
CA GLY A 13 17.99 8.23 8.00
C GLY A 13 17.41 7.25 9.03
N ASP A 14 18.11 6.14 9.29
CA ASP A 14 17.68 5.14 10.28
C ASP A 14 17.66 5.73 11.70
N ILE A 15 18.66 6.54 12.09
CA ILE A 15 18.71 7.23 13.40
C ILE A 15 17.55 8.22 13.55
N VAL A 16 17.21 8.96 12.49
CA VAL A 16 16.10 9.92 12.52
C VAL A 16 14.76 9.19 12.66
N GLN A 17 14.56 8.08 11.95
CA GLN A 17 13.36 7.26 12.06
C GLN A 17 13.20 6.70 13.48
N GLU A 18 14.28 6.19 14.07
CA GLU A 18 14.28 5.67 15.43
C GLU A 18 13.90 6.74 16.47
N LYS A 19 14.41 7.96 16.30
CA LYS A 19 14.06 9.10 17.17
C LYS A 19 12.58 9.49 17.07
N ILE A 20 12.04 9.58 15.84
CA ILE A 20 10.63 9.93 15.61
C ILE A 20 9.73 8.89 16.26
N LYS A 21 10.02 7.61 16.04
CA LYS A 21 9.30 6.48 16.62
C LYS A 21 9.26 6.55 18.16
N ASN A 22 10.40 6.82 18.78
CA ASN A 22 10.49 6.92 20.24
C ASN A 22 9.77 8.14 20.81
N ILE A 23 9.79 9.30 20.14
CA ILE A 23 9.02 10.48 20.55
C ILE A 23 7.52 10.18 20.53
N ILE A 24 7.03 9.55 19.45
CA ILE A 24 5.62 9.16 19.33
C ILE A 24 5.23 8.20 20.45
N TRP A 25 6.07 7.19 20.72
CA TRP A 25 5.81 6.22 21.79
C TRP A 25 5.70 6.87 23.17
N ILE A 26 6.64 7.76 23.52
CA ILE A 26 6.62 8.46 24.81
C ILE A 26 5.29 9.23 24.98
N ARG A 27 4.88 9.96 23.94
CA ARG A 27 3.60 10.70 23.96
C ARG A 27 2.39 9.79 24.07
N MET A 28 2.42 8.61 23.48
CA MET A 28 1.32 7.63 23.57
C MET A 28 1.24 7.00 24.97
N LYS A 29 2.39 6.66 25.57
CA LYS A 29 2.47 6.09 26.92
C LYS A 29 2.05 7.08 28.01
N GLU A 30 2.25 8.38 27.78
CA GLU A 30 1.73 9.45 28.64
C GLU A 30 0.20 9.61 28.52
N ALA A 31 -0.39 9.27 27.37
CA ALA A 31 -1.81 9.45 27.10
C ALA A 31 -2.68 8.22 27.46
N LYS A 32 -2.09 7.02 27.55
CA LYS A 32 -2.74 5.76 27.93
C LYS A 32 -1.74 4.85 28.64
N GLU A 33 -2.20 4.04 29.61
CA GLU A 33 -1.41 2.97 30.23
C GLU A 33 -1.16 1.82 29.22
N LEU A 34 -0.19 2.02 28.32
CA LEU A 34 0.23 1.04 27.33
C LEU A 34 1.45 0.25 27.84
N THR A 35 1.44 -1.06 27.64
CA THR A 35 2.57 -1.95 27.92
C THR A 35 3.59 -1.91 26.79
N ASP A 36 4.86 -2.14 27.11
CA ASP A 36 5.95 -2.08 26.11
C ASP A 36 5.88 -3.22 25.08
N GLU A 37 5.12 -4.28 25.35
CA GLU A 37 4.84 -5.40 24.44
C GLU A 37 4.04 -4.96 23.21
N ASP A 38 3.12 -4.01 23.36
CA ASP A 38 2.29 -3.54 22.25
C ASP A 38 2.96 -2.41 21.45
N LYS A 39 4.11 -1.90 21.91
CA LYS A 39 4.80 -0.73 21.34
C LYS A 39 4.96 -0.84 19.83
N GLU A 40 5.45 -1.98 19.36
CA GLU A 40 5.74 -2.18 17.94
C GLU A 40 4.46 -2.22 17.10
N ILE A 41 3.42 -2.87 17.61
CA ILE A 41 2.13 -3.02 16.91
C ILE A 41 1.44 -1.66 16.78
N TYR A 42 1.33 -0.88 17.86
CA TYR A 42 0.70 0.44 17.84
C TYR A 42 1.47 1.42 16.95
N LEU A 43 2.78 1.45 17.08
CA LEU A 43 3.63 2.36 16.31
C LEU A 43 3.58 2.02 14.81
N PHE A 44 3.58 0.73 14.47
CA PHE A 44 3.39 0.28 13.10
C PHE A 44 2.02 0.70 12.57
N GLY A 45 0.95 0.40 13.31
CA GLY A 45 -0.42 0.73 12.92
C GLY A 45 -0.63 2.24 12.70
N LEU A 46 -0.06 3.07 13.58
CA LEU A 46 -0.14 4.52 13.46
C LEU A 46 0.59 5.05 12.22
N ILE A 47 1.85 4.62 12.02
CA ILE A 47 2.65 5.06 10.86
C ILE A 47 2.01 4.58 9.55
N GLN A 48 1.58 3.32 9.51
CA GLN A 48 0.89 2.73 8.37
C GLN A 48 -0.42 3.47 8.08
N GLY A 49 -1.19 3.81 9.11
CA GLY A 49 -2.42 4.58 9.01
C GLY A 49 -2.20 5.97 8.43
N VAL A 50 -1.18 6.70 8.91
CA VAL A 50 -0.83 8.03 8.37
C VAL A 50 -0.45 7.94 6.89
N ILE A 51 0.34 6.93 6.51
CA ILE A 51 0.73 6.74 5.10
C ILE A 51 -0.45 6.32 4.23
N PHE A 52 -1.37 5.53 4.77
CA PHE A 52 -2.61 5.17 4.09
C PHE A 52 -3.49 6.39 3.85
N LEU A 53 -3.66 7.25 4.85
CA LEU A 53 -4.38 8.52 4.72
C LEU A 53 -3.73 9.44 3.69
N LEU A 54 -2.39 9.55 3.72
CA LEU A 54 -1.66 10.35 2.74
C LEU A 54 -1.85 9.80 1.31
N ASN A 55 -1.76 8.48 1.10
CA ASN A 55 -2.03 7.85 -0.20
C ASN A 55 -3.47 8.10 -0.68
N THR A 56 -4.44 8.02 0.23
CA THR A 56 -5.85 8.23 -0.12
C THR A 56 -6.07 9.68 -0.52
N PHE A 57 -5.49 10.62 0.23
CA PHE A 57 -5.54 12.04 -0.11
C PHE A 57 -4.86 12.34 -1.45
N THR A 58 -3.67 11.80 -1.71
CA THR A 58 -2.99 12.00 -3.00
C THR A 58 -3.77 11.40 -4.16
N ALA A 59 -4.38 10.22 -3.99
CA ALA A 59 -5.27 9.63 -4.98
C ALA A 59 -6.44 10.57 -5.33
N LEU A 60 -7.13 11.09 -4.31
CA LEU A 60 -8.23 12.04 -4.50
C LEU A 60 -7.79 13.32 -5.22
N CYS A 61 -6.62 13.88 -4.86
CA CYS A 61 -6.05 15.04 -5.55
C CYS A 61 -5.78 14.74 -7.04
N ILE A 62 -5.21 13.57 -7.36
CA ILE A 62 -4.98 13.16 -8.75
C ILE A 62 -6.32 13.03 -9.50
N GLY A 63 -7.32 12.39 -8.90
CA GLY A 63 -8.66 12.26 -9.47
C GLY A 63 -9.32 13.61 -9.74
N MET A 64 -9.20 14.57 -8.81
CA MET A 64 -9.67 15.95 -8.99
C MET A 64 -8.98 16.65 -10.16
N ILE A 65 -7.65 16.57 -10.26
CA ILE A 65 -6.88 17.20 -11.36
C ILE A 65 -7.27 16.60 -12.72
N LEU A 66 -7.60 15.31 -12.76
CA LEU A 66 -8.02 14.62 -13.98
C LEU A 66 -9.52 14.77 -14.31
N ASN A 67 -10.30 15.43 -13.43
CA ASN A 67 -11.77 15.49 -13.46
C ASN A 67 -12.46 14.10 -13.44
N MET A 68 -11.88 13.16 -12.70
CA MET A 68 -12.31 11.75 -12.61
C MET A 68 -12.53 11.34 -11.14
N LEU A 69 -13.38 12.10 -10.44
CA LEU A 69 -13.60 11.92 -9.00
C LEU A 69 -14.35 10.62 -8.69
N ILE A 70 -15.32 10.25 -9.52
CA ILE A 70 -16.13 9.05 -9.31
C ILE A 70 -15.26 7.81 -9.53
N GLU A 71 -14.46 7.81 -10.58
CA GLU A 71 -13.56 6.71 -10.94
C GLU A 71 -12.51 6.48 -9.85
N VAL A 72 -11.95 7.55 -9.27
CA VAL A 72 -10.98 7.38 -8.19
C VAL A 72 -11.63 6.87 -6.90
N ILE A 73 -12.87 7.25 -6.60
CA ILE A 73 -13.61 6.71 -5.45
C ILE A 73 -13.87 5.21 -5.65
N ILE A 74 -14.34 4.80 -6.83
CA ILE A 74 -14.57 3.38 -7.15
C ILE A 74 -13.24 2.60 -7.06
N TYR A 75 -12.17 3.15 -7.64
CA TYR A 75 -10.83 2.56 -7.54
C TYR A 75 -10.40 2.38 -6.09
N LEU A 76 -10.56 3.38 -5.23
CA LEU A 76 -10.21 3.29 -3.82
C LEU A 76 -11.02 2.22 -3.09
N VAL A 77 -12.34 2.16 -3.30
CA VAL A 77 -13.21 1.14 -2.68
C VAL A 77 -12.77 -0.28 -3.06
N CYS A 78 -12.32 -0.50 -4.30
CA CYS A 78 -11.81 -1.81 -4.73
C CYS A 78 -10.36 -2.07 -4.25
N PHE A 79 -9.51 -1.05 -4.26
CA PHE A 79 -8.08 -1.18 -3.96
C PHE A 79 -7.79 -1.34 -2.46
N ILE A 80 -8.58 -0.71 -1.59
CA ILE A 80 -8.39 -0.78 -0.13
C ILE A 80 -8.51 -2.23 0.39
N PRO A 81 -9.57 -3.00 0.08
CA PRO A 81 -9.67 -4.40 0.49
C PRO A 81 -8.52 -5.25 -0.04
N ILE A 82 -8.17 -5.10 -1.33
CA ILE A 82 -7.05 -5.83 -1.93
C ILE A 82 -5.77 -5.59 -1.13
N ARG A 83 -5.51 -4.33 -0.74
CA ARG A 83 -4.33 -3.97 0.05
C ARG A 83 -4.36 -4.49 1.49
N ILE A 84 -5.54 -4.61 2.11
CA ILE A 84 -5.69 -5.18 3.45
C ILE A 84 -5.45 -6.70 3.42
N PHE A 85 -6.00 -7.39 2.41
CA PHE A 85 -5.90 -8.85 2.28
C PHE A 85 -4.59 -9.35 1.70
N ALA A 86 -3.92 -8.56 0.86
CA ALA A 86 -2.60 -8.90 0.30
C ALA A 86 -1.46 -8.88 1.34
N GLY A 87 -1.78 -8.78 2.63
CA GLY A 87 -0.80 -8.76 3.70
C GLY A 87 -0.06 -7.42 3.78
N GLY A 88 0.20 -6.98 5.00
CA GLY A 88 1.15 -5.90 5.22
C GLY A 88 2.54 -6.40 4.84
N TYR A 89 2.99 -6.10 3.61
CA TYR A 89 4.35 -6.33 3.16
C TYR A 89 5.28 -5.89 4.30
N HIS A 90 6.07 -6.80 4.86
CA HIS A 90 7.17 -6.50 5.79
C HIS A 90 8.28 -5.78 5.00
N ALA A 91 7.91 -4.73 4.28
CA ALA A 91 8.79 -3.86 3.52
C ALA A 91 9.64 -3.15 4.55
N LYS A 92 10.95 -3.37 4.47
CA LYS A 92 12.00 -2.68 5.22
C LYS A 92 11.85 -1.15 5.30
N THR A 93 10.95 -0.53 4.52
CA THR A 93 10.60 0.90 4.58
C THR A 93 9.18 1.20 4.12
N GLN A 94 8.39 1.80 5.02
CA GLN A 94 7.04 2.33 4.82
C GLN A 94 6.91 3.33 3.64
N PHE A 95 7.98 4.08 3.37
CA PHE A 95 8.05 5.02 2.24
C PHE A 95 7.97 4.33 0.87
N ARG A 96 8.55 3.14 0.71
CA ARG A 96 8.46 2.40 -0.56
C ARG A 96 7.03 1.99 -0.86
N CYS A 97 6.26 1.63 0.18
CA CYS A 97 4.84 1.31 0.06
C CYS A 97 4.04 2.54 -0.44
N TYR A 98 4.33 3.73 0.08
CA TYR A 98 3.74 4.98 -0.40
C TYR A 98 4.02 5.25 -1.88
N ILE A 99 5.28 5.17 -2.29
CA ILE A 99 5.67 5.42 -3.70
C ILE A 99 5.01 4.39 -4.64
N MET A 100 5.08 3.10 -4.31
CA MET A 100 4.45 2.05 -5.12
C MET A 100 2.94 2.25 -5.21
N SER A 101 2.27 2.52 -4.09
CA SER A 101 0.81 2.77 -4.09
C SER A 101 0.43 3.98 -4.94
N THR A 102 1.21 5.06 -4.86
CA THR A 102 0.98 6.28 -5.65
C THR A 102 1.16 6.01 -7.14
N VAL A 103 2.22 5.29 -7.53
CA VAL A 103 2.47 4.93 -8.92
C VAL A 103 1.36 4.03 -9.46
N THR A 104 0.97 3.00 -8.71
CA THR A 104 -0.13 2.10 -9.09
C THR A 104 -1.44 2.87 -9.28
N THR A 105 -1.75 3.79 -8.36
CA THR A 105 -2.93 4.66 -8.46
C THR A 105 -2.90 5.50 -9.73
N PHE A 106 -1.77 6.15 -10.01
CA PHE A 106 -1.62 6.99 -11.20
C PHE A 106 -1.78 6.19 -12.50
N VAL A 107 -1.14 5.02 -12.59
CA VAL A 107 -1.25 4.13 -13.75
C VAL A 107 -2.69 3.63 -13.92
N ALA A 108 -3.35 3.22 -12.84
CA ALA A 108 -4.74 2.77 -12.88
C ALA A 108 -5.68 3.85 -13.39
N LEU A 109 -5.59 5.08 -12.90
CA LEU A 109 -6.43 6.19 -13.35
C LEU A 109 -6.17 6.54 -14.83
N ARG A 110 -4.92 6.50 -15.27
CA ARG A 110 -4.58 6.71 -16.70
C ARG A 110 -5.14 5.60 -17.58
N LEU A 111 -5.10 4.35 -17.12
CA LEU A 111 -5.68 3.22 -17.83
C LEU A 111 -7.21 3.35 -17.93
N ILE A 112 -7.89 3.66 -16.82
CA ILE A 112 -9.35 3.90 -16.80
C ILE A 112 -9.71 5.01 -17.79
N LYS A 113 -8.97 6.13 -17.77
CA LYS A 113 -9.19 7.24 -18.71
C LYS A 113 -9.01 6.82 -20.17
N PHE A 114 -8.00 5.99 -20.45
CA PHE A 114 -7.75 5.48 -21.79
C PHE A 114 -8.87 4.53 -22.26
N LEU A 115 -9.35 3.65 -21.36
CA LEU A 115 -10.45 2.73 -21.64
C LEU A 115 -11.75 3.47 -21.97
N GLN A 116 -12.09 4.51 -21.19
CA GLN A 116 -13.26 5.36 -21.44
C GLN A 116 -13.26 6.06 -22.81
N ILE A 117 -12.07 6.30 -23.39
CA ILE A 117 -11.92 6.91 -24.73
C ILE A 117 -11.98 5.82 -25.83
N SER A 118 -11.69 4.57 -25.49
CA SER A 118 -11.63 3.44 -26.41
C SER A 118 -13.00 2.78 -26.64
N ASN A 119 -13.11 1.94 -27.67
CA ASN A 119 -14.35 1.21 -27.96
C ASN A 119 -14.69 0.19 -26.85
N SER A 120 -15.97 -0.02 -26.54
CA SER A 120 -16.45 -0.95 -25.51
C SER A 120 -15.97 -2.41 -25.68
N ILE A 121 -15.57 -2.82 -26.89
CA ILE A 121 -14.99 -4.14 -27.14
C ILE A 121 -13.64 -4.29 -26.44
N PHE A 122 -12.83 -3.23 -26.37
CA PHE A 122 -11.51 -3.26 -25.74
C PHE A 122 -11.61 -3.46 -24.22
N GLU A 123 -12.61 -2.87 -23.57
CA GLU A 123 -12.89 -3.06 -22.15
C GLU A 123 -13.21 -4.52 -21.81
N ILE A 124 -14.04 -5.18 -22.64
CA ILE A 124 -14.40 -6.60 -22.48
C ILE A 124 -13.15 -7.50 -22.60
N VAL A 125 -12.28 -7.21 -23.57
CA VAL A 125 -11.04 -7.98 -23.76
C VAL A 125 -10.12 -7.85 -22.54
N VAL A 126 -9.94 -6.63 -22.02
CA VAL A 126 -9.12 -6.39 -20.81
C VAL A 126 -9.72 -7.09 -19.59
N LEU A 127 -11.04 -7.12 -19.45
CA LEU A 127 -11.73 -7.85 -18.38
C LEU A 127 -11.45 -9.36 -18.45
N ILE A 128 -11.59 -9.96 -19.64
CA ILE A 128 -11.34 -11.40 -19.84
C ILE A 128 -9.89 -11.74 -19.49
N ILE A 129 -8.92 -10.95 -19.96
CA ILE A 129 -7.51 -11.16 -19.65
C ILE A 129 -7.27 -11.07 -18.13
N SER A 130 -7.88 -10.09 -17.47
CA SER A 130 -7.74 -9.89 -16.03
C SER A 130 -8.29 -11.09 -15.24
N ILE A 131 -9.44 -11.64 -15.64
CA ILE A 131 -10.02 -12.85 -15.02
C ILE A 131 -9.09 -14.05 -15.18
N ILE A 132 -8.54 -14.26 -16.39
CA ILE A 132 -7.61 -15.36 -16.66
C ILE A 132 -6.35 -15.23 -15.79
N ILE A 133 -5.81 -14.01 -15.66
CA ILE A 133 -4.63 -13.75 -14.83
C ILE A 133 -4.93 -14.04 -13.36
N ILE A 134 -6.04 -13.51 -12.84
CA ILE A 134 -6.44 -13.71 -11.44
C ILE A 134 -6.68 -15.20 -11.15
N TRP A 135 -7.35 -15.92 -12.06
CA TRP A 135 -7.62 -17.35 -11.89
C TRP A 135 -6.34 -18.19 -11.85
N ASN A 136 -5.35 -17.89 -12.70
CA ASN A 136 -4.11 -18.65 -12.74
C ASN A 136 -3.13 -18.28 -11.62
N LEU A 137 -3.14 -17.02 -11.17
CA LEU A 137 -2.25 -16.56 -10.10
C LEU A 137 -2.85 -16.79 -8.72
N SER A 138 -4.16 -16.92 -8.58
CA SER A 138 -4.76 -17.29 -7.30
C SER A 138 -4.55 -18.79 -7.02
N PRO A 139 -4.05 -19.19 -5.83
CA PRO A 139 -3.62 -18.37 -4.69
C PRO A 139 -2.12 -18.02 -4.73
N ILE A 140 -1.78 -16.75 -4.51
CA ILE A 140 -0.39 -16.31 -4.28
C ILE A 140 -0.06 -16.55 -2.80
N GLU A 141 0.88 -17.46 -2.54
CA GLU A 141 1.52 -17.58 -1.22
C GLU A 141 2.30 -16.30 -0.90
N ASP A 142 2.08 -15.74 0.30
CA ASP A 142 2.94 -14.67 0.86
C ASP A 142 3.89 -15.30 1.88
N ASP A 143 5.17 -14.91 1.84
CA ASP A 143 6.17 -15.38 2.81
C ASP A 143 5.77 -15.11 4.28
N ASN A 144 4.93 -14.09 4.52
CA ASN A 144 4.39 -13.74 5.85
C ASN A 144 3.07 -14.43 6.19
N LYS A 145 2.45 -15.16 5.25
CA LYS A 145 1.25 -15.97 5.48
C LYS A 145 1.29 -17.23 4.60
N PRO A 146 2.14 -18.23 4.96
CA PRO A 146 2.19 -19.48 4.23
C PRO A 146 0.82 -20.15 4.27
N LEU A 147 0.31 -20.55 3.11
CA LEU A 147 -0.98 -21.23 3.02
C LEU A 147 -0.85 -22.60 3.67
N THR A 148 -1.76 -22.89 4.59
CA THR A 148 -1.87 -24.24 5.14
C THR A 148 -2.38 -25.20 4.06
N LYS A 149 -2.04 -26.50 4.15
CA LYS A 149 -2.51 -27.51 3.18
C LYS A 149 -4.04 -27.57 3.07
N GLU A 150 -4.73 -27.13 4.11
CA GLU A 150 -6.19 -27.02 4.17
C GLU A 150 -6.71 -25.82 3.36
N GLU A 151 -6.06 -24.65 3.44
CA GLU A 151 -6.41 -23.47 2.62
C GLU A 151 -6.21 -23.76 1.11
N TYR A 152 -5.18 -24.50 0.73
CA TYR A 152 -4.94 -24.91 -0.67
C TYR A 152 -6.02 -25.83 -1.26
N SER A 153 -6.81 -26.50 -0.42
CA SER A 153 -7.88 -27.39 -0.88
C SER A 153 -9.22 -26.67 -1.07
N ILE A 154 -9.33 -25.44 -0.56
CA ILE A 154 -10.53 -24.60 -0.61
C ILE A 154 -10.45 -23.58 -1.77
N TYR A 155 -9.24 -23.13 -2.12
CA TYR A 155 -8.96 -22.29 -3.30
C TYR A 155 -8.88 -23.12 -4.58
#